data_AF-A0A4S0K1W0-F1
#
_entry.id   AF-A0A4S0K1W0-F1
#
_cell.length_a   1.000
_cell.length_b   1.000
_cell.length_c   1.000
_cell.angle_alpha   90.00
_cell.angle_beta   90.00
_cell.angle_gamma   90.00
#
_symmetry.space_group_name_H-M   'P 1'
#
loop_
_entity.id
_entity.type
_entity.pdbx_description
1 polymer ?
#
loop_
_entity_poly.entity_id
_entity_poly.type
_entity_poly.pdbx_seq_one_letter_code
_entity_poly.pdbx_strand_id
1 'polypeptide(L)'
;MDCFTRLEALIDAGSADAVQEARALLKHLAAGSRAAFDAADEFLIELMTLAFLVEAGLEAFHNPARRLARLRLSRLKLLLP
;
A
#
# COMPACT_ATOMS: atom_id res chain seq x y z
N MET A 1 2.34 5.22 16.65
CA MET A 1 2.41 5.61 15.22
C MET A 1 1.06 5.31 14.62
N ASP A 2 0.49 6.27 13.91
CA ASP A 2 -0.74 6.08 13.14
C ASP A 2 -0.51 4.96 12.09
N CYS A 3 -1.52 4.11 11.86
CA CYS A 3 -1.43 3.03 10.89
C CYS A 3 -1.04 3.56 9.51
N PHE A 4 -1.53 4.74 9.15
CA PHE A 4 -1.21 5.35 7.87
C PHE A 4 0.25 5.80 7.76
N THR A 5 0.86 6.29 8.84
CA THR A 5 2.31 6.58 8.86
C THR A 5 3.13 5.31 8.60
N ARG A 6 2.69 4.17 9.15
CA ARG A 6 3.34 2.88 8.89
C ARG A 6 3.18 2.46 7.44
N LEU A 7 1.98 2.60 6.86
CA LEU A 7 1.74 2.32 5.44
C LEU A 7 2.57 3.23 4.51
N GLU A 8 2.79 4.50 4.87
CA GLU A 8 3.69 5.39 4.14
C GLU A 8 5.14 4.90 4.15
N ALA A 9 5.65 4.47 5.31
CA ALA A 9 6.99 3.90 5.42
C ALA A 9 7.16 2.62 4.59
N LEU A 10 6.11 1.79 4.50
CA LEU A 10 6.11 0.59 3.66
C LEU A 10 6.19 0.91 2.16
N ILE A 11 5.55 2.00 1.71
CA ILE A 11 5.71 2.50 0.34
C ILE A 11 7.14 2.97 0.08
N ASP A 12 7.76 3.64 1.05
CA ASP A 12 9.13 4.11 0.88
C ASP A 12 10.11 2.94 0.76
N ALA A 13 9.93 1.90 1.59
CA ALA A 13 10.73 0.68 1.56
C ALA A 13 10.56 -0.11 0.25
N GLY A 14 9.31 -0.30 -0.22
CA GLY A 14 9.02 -0.96 -1.49
C GLY A 14 9.51 -2.41 -1.60
N SER A 15 9.57 -3.15 -0.49
CA SER A 15 10.05 -4.54 -0.44
C SER A 15 8.93 -5.57 -0.48
N ALA A 16 9.26 -6.84 -0.74
CA ALA A 16 8.32 -7.96 -0.63
C ALA A 16 7.65 -8.04 0.76
N ASP A 17 8.45 -7.83 1.81
CA ASP A 17 7.99 -7.85 3.20
C ASP A 17 6.97 -6.73 3.46
N ALA A 18 7.10 -5.59 2.78
CA ALA A 18 6.20 -4.46 2.92
C ALA A 18 4.76 -4.81 2.52
N VAL A 19 4.57 -5.70 1.54
CA VAL A 19 3.24 -6.15 1.12
C VAL A 19 2.56 -6.97 2.22
N GLN A 20 3.30 -7.91 2.83
CA GLN A 20 2.75 -8.77 3.87
C GLN A 20 2.41 -7.97 5.13
N GLU A 21 3.29 -7.04 5.51
CA GLU A 21 3.07 -6.15 6.63
C GLU A 21 1.86 -5.23 6.41
N ALA A 22 1.75 -4.64 5.22
CA ALA A 22 0.59 -3.81 4.85
C ALA A 22 -0.71 -4.64 4.89
N ARG A 23 -0.71 -5.86 4.37
CA ARG A 23 -1.88 -6.76 4.40
C ARG A 23 -2.32 -7.06 5.83
N ALA A 24 -1.37 -7.31 6.74
CA ALA A 24 -1.67 -7.56 8.14
C ALA A 24 -2.30 -6.33 8.82
N LEU A 25 -1.76 -5.13 8.57
CA LEU A 25 -2.32 -3.88 9.10
C LEU A 25 -3.74 -3.63 8.60
N LEU A 26 -3.98 -3.81 7.29
CA LEU A 26 -5.25 -3.51 6.64
C LEU A 26 -6.35 -4.51 6.98
N LYS A 27 -6.00 -5.77 7.29
CA LYS A 27 -6.96 -6.80 7.69
C LYS A 27 -7.83 -6.38 8.87
N HIS A 28 -7.26 -5.64 9.82
CA HIS A 28 -7.98 -5.16 11.00
C HIS A 28 -8.79 -3.89 10.73
N LEU A 29 -8.30 -3.03 9.84
CA LEU A 29 -8.89 -1.73 9.54
C LEU A 29 -10.05 -1.79 8.54
N ALA A 30 -9.97 -2.66 7.53
CA ALA A 30 -11.02 -2.82 6.52
C ALA A 30 -12.15 -3.78 6.96
N ALA A 31 -12.06 -4.34 8.16
CA ALA A 31 -13.06 -5.27 8.69
C ALA A 31 -14.36 -4.53 9.04
N GLY A 32 -15.30 -4.47 8.09
CA GLY A 32 -16.64 -3.91 8.32
C GLY A 32 -17.21 -3.07 7.18
N SER A 33 -16.40 -2.71 6.18
CA SER A 33 -16.87 -1.96 5.00
C SER A 33 -16.33 -2.59 3.72
N ARG A 34 -17.24 -2.97 2.81
CA ARG A 34 -16.86 -3.50 1.50
C ARG A 34 -16.06 -2.48 0.69
N ALA A 35 -16.45 -1.20 0.76
CA ALA A 35 -15.71 -0.13 0.08
C ALA A 35 -14.28 0.02 0.61
N ALA A 36 -14.10 -0.13 1.94
CA ALA A 36 -12.77 -0.10 2.54
C ALA A 36 -11.94 -1.34 2.18
N PHE A 37 -12.58 -2.51 2.10
CA PHE A 37 -11.94 -3.75 1.64
C PHE A 37 -11.45 -3.62 0.20
N ASP A 38 -12.30 -3.15 -0.71
CA ASP A 38 -11.95 -2.98 -2.12
C ASP A 38 -10.81 -1.95 -2.27
N ALA A 39 -10.86 -0.83 -1.53
CA ALA A 39 -9.79 0.17 -1.54
C ALA A 39 -8.47 -0.35 -0.95
N ALA A 40 -8.54 -1.21 0.07
CA ALA A 40 -7.36 -1.85 0.65
C ALA A 40 -6.72 -2.84 -0.34
N ASP A 41 -7.53 -3.61 -1.08
CA ASP A 41 -7.03 -4.54 -2.10
C ASP A 41 -6.39 -3.79 -3.28
N GLU A 42 -7.01 -2.71 -3.77
CA GLU A 42 -6.42 -1.82 -4.77
C GLU A 42 -5.07 -1.26 -4.31
N PHE A 43 -4.96 -0.84 -3.04
CA PHE A 43 -3.69 -0.36 -2.48
C PHE A 43 -2.63 -1.47 -2.44
N LEU A 44 -3.00 -2.68 -2.03
CA LEU A 44 -2.09 -3.82 -1.99
C LEU A 44 -1.57 -4.20 -3.38
N ILE A 45 -2.41 -4.08 -4.42
CA ILE A 45 -1.99 -4.30 -5.81
C ILE A 45 -0.88 -3.34 -6.21
N GLU A 46 -1.04 -2.03 -5.96
CA GLU A 46 0.01 -1.04 -6.30
C GLU A 46 1.29 -1.26 -5.48
N LEU A 47 1.16 -1.69 -4.22
CA LEU A 47 2.32 -2.02 -3.38
C LEU A 47 3.04 -3.28 -3.88
N MET A 48 2.31 -4.29 -4.35
CA MET A 48 2.88 -5.46 -5.02
C MET A 48 3.56 -5.10 -6.34
N THR A 49 2.97 -4.20 -7.13
CA THR A 49 3.62 -3.66 -8.34
C THR A 49 4.92 -2.95 -7.99
N LEU A 50 4.94 -2.14 -6.93
CA LEU A 50 6.17 -1.50 -6.45
C LEU A 50 7.22 -2.53 -6.05
N ALA A 51 6.86 -3.54 -5.23
CA ALA A 51 7.78 -4.59 -4.81
C ALA A 51 8.38 -5.34 -6.01
N PHE A 52 7.54 -5.71 -6.98
CA PHE A 52 7.98 -6.34 -8.23
C PHE A 52 8.99 -5.48 -9.00
N LEU A 53 8.76 -4.17 -9.12
CA LEU A 53 9.66 -3.25 -9.82
C LEU A 53 10.99 -3.06 -9.07
N VAL A 54 10.96 -3.06 -7.74
CA VAL A 54 12.16 -2.99 -6.89
C VAL A 54 12.98 -4.26 -7.03
N GLU A 55 12.35 -5.43 -6.91
CA GLU A 55 12.99 -6.73 -7.11
C GLU A 55 13.58 -6.89 -8.51
N ALA A 56 12.89 -6.40 -9.53
CA ALA A 56 13.35 -6.43 -10.92
C ALA A 56 14.48 -5.43 -11.24
N GLY A 57 14.87 -4.56 -10.30
CA GLY A 57 15.88 -3.51 -10.53
C GLY A 57 15.45 -2.43 -11.52
N LEU A 58 14.14 -2.26 -11.72
CA LEU A 58 13.57 -1.33 -12.69
C LEU A 58 13.45 0.10 -12.12
N GLU A 59 14.60 0.69 -11.76
CA GLU A 59 14.72 1.95 -11.00
C GLU A 59 13.93 3.12 -11.60
N ALA A 60 13.87 3.22 -12.94
CA ALA A 60 13.12 4.26 -13.65
C ALA A 60 11.63 4.31 -13.26
N PHE A 61 11.07 3.19 -12.78
CA PHE A 61 9.66 3.06 -12.44
C PHE A 61 9.38 3.12 -10.93
N HIS A 62 10.40 3.13 -10.07
CA HIS A 62 10.21 3.10 -8.61
C HIS A 62 9.42 4.33 -8.12
N ASN A 63 9.82 5.53 -8.53
CA ASN A 63 9.14 6.76 -8.11
C ASN A 63 7.70 6.86 -8.64
N PRO A 64 7.43 6.57 -9.94
CA PRO A 64 6.06 6.44 -10.43
C PRO A 64 5.21 5.44 -9.64
N ALA A 65 5.74 4.25 -9.34
CA ALA A 65 5.01 3.23 -8.59
C ALA A 65 4.71 3.66 -7.14
N ARG A 66 5.68 4.29 -6.45
CA ARG A 66 5.42 4.88 -5.12
C ARG A 66 4.31 5.93 -5.17
N ARG A 67 4.26 6.74 -6.24
CA ARG A 67 3.18 7.73 -6.41
C ARG A 67 1.81 7.05 -6.59
N LEU A 68 1.73 5.97 -7.34
CA LEU A 68 0.50 5.19 -7.50
C LEU A 68 0.03 4.59 -6.17
N ALA A 69 0.93 3.96 -5.41
CA ALA A 69 0.63 3.42 -4.09
C ALA A 69 0.13 4.52 -3.12
N ARG A 70 0.75 5.71 -3.13
CA ARG A 70 0.29 6.86 -2.32
C ARG A 70 -1.09 7.37 -2.74
N LEU A 71 -1.41 7.36 -4.05
CA LEU A 71 -2.75 7.73 -4.52
C LEU A 71 -3.82 6.76 -3.99
N ARG A 72 -3.56 5.45 -4.01
CA ARG A 72 -4.47 4.46 -3.41
C ARG A 72 -4.57 4.60 -1.89
N LEU A 73 -3.44 4.87 -1.22
CA LEU A 73 -3.43 5.13 0.22
C LEU A 73 -4.28 6.34 0.60
N SER A 74 -4.23 7.43 -0.18
CA SER A 74 -5.08 8.60 0.03
C SER A 74 -6.57 8.26 -0.10
N ARG A 75 -6.96 7.40 -1.04
CA ARG A 75 -8.34 6.91 -1.15
C ARG A 75 -8.75 6.10 0.09
N LEU A 76 -7.86 5.24 0.57
CA LEU A 76 -8.09 4.44 1.76
C LEU A 76 -8.29 5.32 3.02
N LYS A 77 -7.49 6.38 3.18
CA LYS A 77 -7.62 7.38 4.26
C LYS A 77 -8.98 8.10 4.30
N LEU A 78 -9.70 8.15 3.18
CA LEU A 78 -11.04 8.76 3.13
C LEU A 78 -12.15 7.79 3.57
N LEU A 79 -11.87 6.49 3.56
CA LEU A 79 -12.85 5.43 3.81
C LEU A 79 -12.70 4.80 5.20
N LEU A 80 -11.59 5.09 5.87
CA LEU A 80 -11.23 4.57 7.17
C LEU A 80 -11.03 5.73 8.16
N PRO A 81 -11.42 5.55 9.42
CA PRO A 81 -11.28 6.56 10.46
C PRO A 81 -9.83 6.86 10.82
#